data_AF-A0A1X0UP03-F1
#
_entry.id   AF-A0A1X0UP03-F1
#
_cell.length_a   1.000
_cell.length_b   1.000
_cell.length_c   1.000
_cell.angle_alpha   90.00
_cell.angle_beta   90.00
_cell.angle_gamma   90.00
#
_symmetry.space_group_name_H-M   'P 1'
#
loop_
_entity.id
_entity.type
_entity.pdbx_description
1 polymer ?
#
loop_
_entity_poly.entity_id
_entity_poly.type
_entity_poly.pdbx_seq_one_letter_code
_entity_poly.pdbx_strand_id
1 'polypeptide(L)' 'MRMRTTRDGRSAVLVYSALDRLHTCVGTDVPWMVLPTERLAEVRDAAPFDLVLLDVVVPEHERAVGR' A
#
# COMPACT_ATOMS: atom_id res chain seq x y z
N MET A 1 -4.93 -5.55 0.04
CA MET A 1 -3.78 -4.82 -0.56
C MET A 1 -4.31 -3.99 -1.72
N ARG A 2 -4.08 -2.67 -1.73
CA ARG A 2 -4.57 -1.78 -2.81
C ARG A 2 -3.41 -1.37 -3.70
N MET A 3 -3.54 -1.63 -5.00
CA MET A 3 -2.59 -1.17 -6.00
C MET A 3 -2.98 0.22 -6.51
N ARG A 4 -1.98 1.03 -6.84
CA ARG A 4 -2.15 2.35 -7.43
C ARG A 4 -1.34 2.44 -8.71
N THR A 5 -1.78 3.26 -9.65
CA THR A 5 -1.02 3.54 -10.86
C THR A 5 -0.34 4.90 -10.72
N THR A 6 0.96 4.95 -10.97
CA THR A 6 1.74 6.19 -11.00
C THR A 6 1.47 6.96 -12.29
N ARG A 7 1.90 8.22 -12.35
CA ARG A 7 1.69 9.08 -13.55
C ARG A 7 2.39 8.54 -14.80
N ASP A 8 3.48 7.80 -14.63
CA ASP A 8 4.22 7.13 -15.69
C ASP A 8 3.70 5.71 -15.99
N GLY A 9 2.52 5.34 -15.47
CA GLY A 9 1.81 4.11 -15.82
C GLY A 9 2.23 2.86 -15.06
N ARG A 10 3.19 2.96 -14.14
CA ARG A 10 3.63 1.82 -13.31
C ARG A 10 2.63 1.51 -12.20
N SER A 11 2.43 0.23 -11.94
CA SER A 11 1.64 -0.27 -10.83
C SER A 11 2.47 -0.30 -9.54
N ALA A 12 1.89 0.18 -8.45
CA ALA A 12 2.57 0.31 -7.17
C ALA A 12 1.73 -0.29 -6.04
N VAL A 13 2.38 -1.02 -5.14
CA VAL A 13 1.83 -1.40 -3.85
C VAL A 13 2.30 -0.43 -2.77
N LEU A 14 1.36 0.01 -1.92
CA LEU A 14 1.69 0.77 -0.72
C LEU A 14 2.01 -0.20 0.43
N VAL A 15 3.17 -0.02 1.05
CA VAL A 15 3.62 -0.79 2.21
C VAL A 15 3.94 0.19 3.34
N TYR A 16 3.68 -0.21 4.58
CA TYR A 16 3.94 0.61 5.75
C TYR A 16 4.82 -0.16 6.73
N SER A 17 5.86 0.49 7.23
CA SER A 17 6.82 -0.14 8.14
C SER A 17 6.23 -0.42 9.53
N ALA A 18 5.14 0.28 9.89
CA ALA A 18 4.51 0.21 11.19
C ALA A 18 3.02 0.59 11.10
N LEU A 19 2.24 0.15 12.09
CA LEU A 19 0.79 0.33 12.12
C LEU A 19 0.37 1.79 12.37
N ASP A 20 1.06 2.49 13.26
CA ASP A 20 0.87 3.93 13.52
C ASP A 20 1.14 4.76 12.26
N ARG A 21 2.15 4.36 11.48
CA ARG A 21 2.49 4.99 10.21
C ARG A 21 1.43 4.73 9.14
N LEU A 22 0.92 3.50 9.07
CA LEU A 22 -0.25 3.19 8.24
C LEU A 22 -1.41 4.13 8.57
N HIS A 23 -1.80 4.22 9.85
CA HIS A 23 -2.90 5.10 10.26
C HIS A 23 -2.66 6.57 9.90
N THR A 24 -1.43 7.06 10.10
CA THR A 24 -1.05 8.43 9.76
C THR A 24 -1.12 8.70 8.24
N CYS A 25 -0.65 7.75 7.43
CA CYS A 25 -0.51 7.93 6.00
C CYS A 25 -1.83 7.72 5.22
N VAL A 26 -2.65 6.75 5.62
CA VAL A 26 -3.83 6.33 4.85
C VAL A 26 -5.15 6.35 5.63
N GLY A 27 -5.11 6.46 6.96
CA GLY A 27 -6.28 6.43 7.83
C GLY A 27 -6.48 5.09 8.57
N THR A 28 -7.44 5.05 9.48
CA THR A 28 -7.71 3.92 10.38
C THR A 28 -8.65 2.86 9.80
N ASP A 29 -9.46 3.21 8.80
CA ASP A 29 -10.57 2.36 8.34
C ASP A 29 -10.23 1.54 7.10
N VAL A 30 -8.94 1.38 6.80
CA VAL A 30 -8.48 0.60 5.65
C VAL A 30 -8.16 -0.84 6.04
N PRO A 31 -8.48 -1.84 5.21
CA PRO A 31 -8.04 -3.20 5.44
C PRO A 31 -6.52 -3.32 5.20
N TRP A 32 -5.82 -3.94 6.15
CA TRP A 32 -4.38 -4.18 6.10
C TRP A 32 -4.01 -5.55 6.67
N MET A 33 -2.78 -6.00 6.40
CA MET A 33 -2.21 -7.21 7.00
C MET A 33 -0.72 -6.99 7.28
N VAL A 34 -0.17 -7.68 8.29
CA VAL A 34 1.27 -7.78 8.47
C VAL A 34 1.81 -8.85 7.53
N LEU A 35 2.92 -8.54 6.86
CA LEU A 35 3.64 -9.48 6.03
C LEU A 35 5.15 -9.31 6.27
N PRO A 36 5.92 -10.39 6.49
CA PRO A 36 7.38 -10.32 6.46
C PRO A 36 7.88 -9.86 5.08
N THR A 37 8.94 -9.06 5.05
CA THR A 37 9.45 -8.50 3.79
C THR A 37 9.91 -9.60 2.82
N GLU A 38 10.43 -10.72 3.35
CA GLU A 38 10.86 -11.87 2.54
C GLU A 38 9.71 -12.50 1.74
N ARG A 39 8.46 -12.34 2.20
CA ARG A 39 7.25 -12.87 1.56
C ARG A 39 6.67 -11.93 0.50
N LEU A 40 7.25 -10.74 0.31
CA LEU A 40 6.77 -9.79 -0.69
C LEU A 40 6.93 -10.33 -2.13
N ALA A 41 7.89 -11.22 -2.36
CA ALA A 41 8.04 -11.91 -3.64
C ALA A 41 6.80 -12.76 -3.97
N GLU A 42 6.26 -13.50 -3.00
CA GLU A 42 5.07 -14.34 -3.20
C GLU A 42 3.84 -13.49 -3.54
N VAL A 43 3.72 -12.32 -2.91
CA VAL A 43 2.67 -11.35 -3.22
C VAL A 43 2.79 -10.84 -4.65
N ARG A 44 4.01 -10.53 -5.10
CA ARG A 44 4.27 -10.09 -6.48
C ARG A 44 3.95 -11.20 -7.48
N ASP A 45 4.25 -12.44 -7.16
CA ASP A 45 3.98 -13.58 -8.04
C ASP A 45 2.46 -13.82 -8.19
N ALA A 46 1.69 -13.62 -7.11
CA ALA A 46 0.23 -13.71 -7.13
C ALA A 46 -0.46 -12.49 -7.76
N ALA A 47 0.09 -11.29 -7.56
CA ALA A 47 -0.43 -10.03 -8.07
C ALA A 47 0.74 -9.12 -8.50
N PRO A 48 1.13 -9.14 -9.79
CA PRO A 48 2.29 -8.40 -10.27
C PRO A 48 2.17 -6.89 -10.02
N PHE A 49 3.26 -6.30 -9.52
CA PHE A 49 3.43 -4.86 -9.40
C PHE A 49 4.85 -4.44 -9.77
N ASP A 50 5.00 -3.20 -10.22
CA ASP A 50 6.28 -2.64 -10.65
C ASP A 50 7.05 -2.00 -9.48
N LEU A 51 6.32 -1.46 -8.50
CA LEU A 51 6.88 -0.63 -7.44
C LEU A 51 6.36 -0.99 -6.05
N VAL A 52 7.25 -0.85 -5.07
CA VAL A 52 6.90 -0.81 -3.65
C VAL A 52 7.11 0.62 -3.18
N LEU A 53 6.05 1.26 -2.72
CA LEU A 53 6.11 2.59 -2.14
C LEU A 53 5.94 2.47 -0.63
N LEU A 54 7.04 2.71 0.08
CA LEU A 54 7.10 2.60 1.53
C LEU A 54 6.70 3.92 2.18
N ASP A 55 5.77 3.88 3.14
CA ASP A 55 5.45 4.99 4.04
C ASP A 55 4.99 6.28 3.35
N VAL A 56 4.37 6.15 2.17
CA VAL A 56 3.86 7.30 1.42
C VAL A 56 2.59 7.83 2.06
N VAL A 57 2.56 9.13 2.35
CA VAL A 57 1.34 9.82 2.78
C VAL A 57 0.38 9.91 1.60
N VAL A 58 -0.81 9.33 1.76
CA VAL A 58 -1.89 9.44 0.77
C VAL A 58 -2.68 10.73 1.05
N PRO A 59 -2.86 11.62 0.05
CA PRO A 59 -3.68 12.81 0.21
C PRO A 59 -5.09 12.45 0.68
N GLU A 60 -5.66 13.26 1.58
CA GLU A 60 -6.93 12.93 2.25
C GLU A 60 -8.07 12.64 1.27
N HIS A 61 -8.19 13.42 0.20
CA HIS A 61 -9.20 13.24 -0.85
C HIS A 61 -9.04 11.94 -1.66
N GLU A 62 -7.90 11.26 -1.55
CA GLU A 62 -7.61 9.98 -2.22
C GLU A 62 -7.61 8.79 -1.24
N ARG A 63 -7.80 9.03 0.06
CA ARG A 63 -7.92 7.96 1.05
C ARG A 63 -9.23 7.23 0.82
N ALA A 64 -9.18 5.90 0.87
CA ALA A 64 -10.39 5.10 0.74
C ALA A 64 -11.22 5.24 2.01
N VAL A 65 -12.43 5.79 1.89
CA VAL A 65 -13.41 5.72 2.97
C VAL A 65 -14.00 4.31 2.94
N GLY A 66 -13.86 3.56 4.03
CA GLY A 66 -14.53 2.26 4.17
C GLY A 66 -16.04 2.44 3.99
N ARG A 67 -16.64 1.70 3.05
CA ARG A 67 -18.09 1.56 2.92
C ARG A 67 -18.48 0.17 3.36
#